data_AF-A0A939JEJ1-F1
#
_entry.id   AF-A0A939JEJ1-F1
#
_cell.length_a   1.000
_cell.length_b   1.000
_cell.length_c   1.000
_cell.angle_alpha   90.00
_cell.angle_beta   90.00
_cell.angle_gamma   90.00
#
_symmetry.space_group_name_H-M   'P 1'
#
loop_
_entity.id
_entity.type
_entity.pdbx_description
1 polymer ?
#
loop_
_entity_poly.entity_id
_entity_poly.type
_entity_poly.pdbx_seq_one_letter_code
_entity_poly.pdbx_strand_id
1 'polypeptide(L)'
;MLLFRISATLILLGGLAACSENSSQRTTSSAAGAPLDTAAVRKAAQEYRVHYNTPVSLDSTDFYYQPISVVPLDQASRSRFLSSNEYGEYEADDRSSIEGTCYNVLFFQKSTLQEHALFEHGRFVVTAIDTDSKPDVRWPYLFYTVIKADTNADSEQNEKDASALFVSDRSGRQLRQLTPNGTRLANRIILSKTNILLVEVQPDSNGNRAFTHADGTYWLRFDLANLSVPPTRQPTPALSGALHQQMLERQSRSAQ
;
A
#
# COMPACT_ATOMS: atom_id res chain seq x y z
N MET A 1 -10.04 47.81 79.33
CA MET A 1 -10.28 47.23 80.67
C MET A 1 -11.45 46.26 80.56
N LEU A 2 -11.21 45.02 80.99
CA LEU A 2 -12.10 43.87 81.32
C LEU A 2 -13.48 43.75 80.62
N LEU A 3 -13.84 42.70 79.87
CA LEU A 3 -13.79 41.22 80.02
C LEU A 3 -15.09 40.57 80.55
N PHE A 4 -15.57 39.60 79.74
CA PHE A 4 -16.40 38.40 80.01
C PHE A 4 -17.89 38.59 80.41
N ARG A 5 -18.85 37.80 79.88
CA ARG A 5 -19.04 36.33 80.02
C ARG A 5 -19.88 35.73 78.86
N ILE A 6 -19.45 34.64 78.21
CA ILE A 6 -19.85 33.21 78.37
C ILE A 6 -21.36 32.92 78.19
N SER A 7 -21.72 32.15 77.14
CA SER A 7 -22.37 30.82 77.26
C SER A 7 -22.60 30.15 75.91
N ALA A 8 -22.33 28.85 75.87
CA ALA A 8 -22.51 27.95 74.74
C ALA A 8 -23.96 27.47 74.61
N THR A 9 -24.45 27.23 73.40
CA THR A 9 -25.46 26.18 73.17
C THR A 9 -25.38 25.68 71.73
N LEU A 10 -25.33 24.35 71.62
CA LEU A 10 -25.22 23.53 70.42
C LEU A 10 -26.62 22.99 70.09
N ILE A 11 -27.15 23.26 68.88
CA ILE A 11 -28.29 22.50 68.32
C ILE A 11 -28.07 22.31 66.81
N LEU A 12 -27.87 21.04 66.42
CA LEU A 12 -28.06 20.52 65.07
C LEU A 12 -29.54 20.63 64.68
N LEU A 13 -29.85 20.92 63.41
CA LEU A 13 -30.77 20.11 62.60
C LEU A 13 -30.66 20.48 61.10
N GLY A 14 -30.85 19.48 60.25
CA GLY A 14 -30.49 19.47 58.84
C GLY A 14 -31.45 20.15 57.86
N GLY A 15 -30.98 20.24 56.63
CA GLY A 15 -31.75 20.69 55.47
C GLY A 15 -31.04 20.24 54.19
N LEU A 16 -31.56 19.18 53.59
CA LEU A 16 -31.17 18.66 52.27
C LEU A 16 -31.41 19.75 51.22
N ALA A 17 -30.34 20.34 50.67
CA ALA A 17 -30.42 21.14 49.46
C ALA A 17 -30.20 20.22 48.25
N ALA A 18 -31.32 19.79 47.67
CA ALA A 18 -31.38 19.17 46.36
C ALA A 18 -30.86 20.15 45.30
N CYS A 19 -29.71 19.83 44.70
CA CYS A 19 -29.27 20.52 43.50
C CYS A 19 -29.92 19.86 42.29
N SER A 20 -30.93 20.55 41.79
CA SER A 20 -31.57 20.41 40.47
C SER A 20 -30.57 20.07 39.36
N GLU A 21 -30.80 18.94 38.67
CA GLU A 21 -30.22 18.65 37.36
C GLU A 21 -30.70 19.70 36.36
N ASN A 22 -29.80 20.61 35.98
CA ASN A 22 -30.02 21.49 34.84
C ASN A 22 -29.32 20.88 33.63
N SER A 23 -30.09 20.12 32.85
CA SER A 23 -29.70 19.57 31.55
C SER A 23 -29.40 20.73 30.59
N SER A 24 -28.12 21.11 30.49
CA SER A 24 -27.61 21.85 29.34
C SER A 24 -26.96 20.85 28.40
N GLN A 25 -27.69 20.52 27.32
CA GLN A 25 -27.19 19.83 26.14
C GLN A 25 -25.90 20.48 25.67
N ARG A 26 -24.76 19.86 26.00
CA ARG A 26 -23.52 20.07 25.28
C ARG A 26 -23.62 19.21 24.02
N THR A 27 -23.86 19.86 22.90
CA THR A 27 -23.66 19.32 21.56
C THR A 27 -22.31 18.60 21.51
N THR A 28 -22.37 17.28 21.40
CA THR A 28 -21.23 16.43 21.08
C THR A 28 -20.80 16.76 19.66
N SER A 29 -19.78 17.61 19.54
CA SER A 29 -18.89 17.54 18.39
C SER A 29 -18.31 16.12 18.36
N SER A 30 -18.71 15.37 17.33
CA SER A 30 -18.15 14.07 16.98
C SER A 30 -16.63 14.21 16.83
N ALA A 31 -15.91 13.79 17.87
CA ALA A 31 -14.51 13.43 17.71
C ALA A 31 -14.48 12.17 16.83
N ALA A 32 -13.76 12.26 15.71
CA ALA A 32 -13.40 11.11 14.90
C ALA A 32 -12.86 10.00 15.84
N GLY A 33 -13.42 8.79 15.71
CA GLY A 33 -13.26 7.72 16.69
C GLY A 33 -11.81 7.45 17.06
N ALA A 34 -11.55 7.34 18.37
CA ALA A 34 -10.27 6.89 18.88
C ALA A 34 -9.90 5.52 18.24
N PRO A 35 -8.62 5.28 17.90
CA PRO A 35 -8.20 3.99 17.40
C PRO A 35 -8.58 2.89 18.40
N LEU A 36 -9.14 1.78 17.90
CA LEU A 36 -9.56 0.66 18.73
C LEU A 36 -8.32 0.00 19.37
N ASP A 37 -8.04 0.32 20.63
CA ASP A 37 -7.05 -0.36 21.48
C ASP A 37 -7.57 -1.76 21.84
N THR A 38 -7.37 -2.71 20.93
CA THR A 38 -7.74 -4.11 21.13
C THR A 38 -6.62 -4.90 21.79
N ALA A 39 -6.97 -5.99 22.49
CA ALA A 39 -5.98 -6.92 23.05
C ALA A 39 -5.03 -7.48 21.97
N ALA A 40 -5.52 -7.67 20.74
CA ALA A 40 -4.71 -8.09 19.60
C ALA A 40 -3.66 -7.04 19.22
N VAL A 41 -4.03 -5.75 19.18
CA VAL A 41 -3.09 -4.65 18.91
C VAL A 41 -2.04 -4.54 20.01
N ARG A 42 -2.43 -4.68 21.28
CA ARG A 42 -1.47 -4.68 22.41
C ARG A 42 -0.48 -5.83 22.34
N LYS A 43 -0.94 -7.04 21.98
CA LYS A 43 -0.04 -8.18 21.75
C LYS A 43 0.91 -7.90 20.58
N ALA A 44 0.41 -7.42 19.46
CA ALA A 44 1.24 -7.11 18.29
C ALA A 44 2.31 -6.04 18.61
N ALA A 45 1.98 -5.03 19.42
CA ALA A 45 2.94 -4.00 19.86
C ALA A 45 4.09 -4.53 20.75
N GLN A 46 3.98 -5.74 21.29
CA GLN A 46 5.06 -6.42 22.03
C GLN A 46 6.03 -7.16 21.11
N GLU A 47 5.61 -7.46 19.88
CA GLU A 47 6.39 -8.24 18.90
C GLU A 47 6.90 -7.37 17.74
N TYR A 48 6.21 -6.25 17.46
CA TYR A 48 6.47 -5.41 16.30
C TYR A 48 6.47 -3.92 16.66
N ARG A 49 7.11 -3.11 15.81
CA ARG A 49 7.01 -1.64 15.81
C ARG A 49 6.74 -1.11 14.41
N VAL A 50 6.14 0.08 14.37
CA VAL A 50 6.11 0.89 13.15
C VAL A 50 7.51 1.41 12.87
N HIS A 51 7.96 1.25 11.63
CA HIS A 51 9.20 1.77 11.10
C HIS A 51 8.91 2.82 10.02
N TYR A 52 9.49 4.00 10.19
CA TYR A 52 9.42 5.10 9.25
C TYR A 52 10.69 5.07 8.39
N ASN A 53 10.56 4.64 7.14
CA ASN A 53 11.71 4.49 6.25
C ASN A 53 12.32 5.86 5.88
N THR A 54 13.49 5.85 5.25
CA THR A 54 14.11 7.08 4.73
C THR A 54 13.16 7.79 3.75
N PRO A 55 12.87 9.09 3.95
CA PRO A 55 12.08 9.87 3.00
C PRO A 55 12.76 9.96 1.63
N VAL A 56 11.95 9.89 0.57
CA VAL A 56 12.40 9.98 -0.82
C VAL A 56 11.85 11.27 -1.44
N SER A 57 12.76 12.16 -1.86
CA SER A 57 12.37 13.38 -2.58
C SER A 57 11.82 13.05 -3.95
N LEU A 58 10.69 13.66 -4.30
CA LEU A 58 10.20 13.67 -5.67
C LEU A 58 10.74 14.93 -6.34
N ASP A 59 11.91 14.81 -6.96
CA ASP A 59 12.56 15.94 -7.64
C ASP A 59 11.60 16.60 -8.63
N SER A 60 11.74 17.93 -8.77
CA SER A 60 10.87 18.77 -9.61
C SER A 60 9.40 18.83 -9.16
N THR A 61 9.05 18.30 -7.99
CA THR A 61 7.74 18.54 -7.36
C THR A 61 7.91 19.11 -5.95
N ASP A 62 6.81 19.66 -5.45
CA ASP A 62 6.68 20.14 -4.08
C ASP A 62 6.45 19.01 -3.08
N PHE A 63 6.70 17.74 -3.47
CA PHE A 63 6.41 16.58 -2.63
C PHE A 63 7.65 15.74 -2.32
N TYR A 64 7.59 15.03 -1.21
CA TYR A 64 8.41 13.85 -0.92
C TYR A 64 7.52 12.80 -0.29
N TYR A 65 7.96 11.53 -0.31
CA TYR A 65 7.20 10.45 0.31
C TYR A 65 8.03 9.67 1.32
N GLN A 66 7.35 8.98 2.23
CA GLN A 66 7.97 8.13 3.24
C GLN A 66 7.23 6.79 3.33
N PRO A 67 7.88 5.66 3.00
CA PRO A 67 7.30 4.34 3.21
C PRO A 67 7.12 4.02 4.70
N ILE A 68 5.96 3.50 5.08
CA ILE A 68 5.61 3.14 6.46
C ILE A 68 5.49 1.63 6.56
N SER A 69 6.35 1.05 7.38
CA SER A 69 6.48 -0.40 7.51
C SER A 69 6.28 -0.87 8.93
N VAL A 70 6.07 -2.17 9.08
CA VAL A 70 6.13 -2.85 10.37
C VAL A 70 7.36 -3.75 10.37
N VAL A 71 8.14 -3.68 11.45
CA VAL A 71 9.33 -4.52 11.66
C VAL A 71 9.21 -5.26 12.98
N PRO A 72 9.67 -6.53 13.06
CA PRO A 72 9.77 -7.25 14.32
C PRO A 72 10.77 -6.59 15.27
N LEU A 73 10.54 -6.70 16.58
CA LEU A 73 11.42 -6.14 17.61
C LEU A 73 12.68 -7.00 17.86
N ASP A 74 12.61 -8.30 17.58
CA ASP A 74 13.61 -9.29 17.94
C ASP A 74 14.65 -9.60 16.83
N GLN A 75 14.43 -9.12 15.61
CA GLN A 75 15.37 -9.33 14.50
C GLN A 75 16.26 -8.09 14.30
N ALA A 76 17.58 -8.29 14.45
CA ALA A 76 18.57 -7.40 13.86
C ALA A 76 18.38 -7.42 12.34
N SER A 77 18.07 -6.26 11.78
CA SER A 77 17.72 -5.95 10.39
C SER A 77 18.10 -7.02 9.35
N ARG A 78 17.08 -7.79 8.94
CA ARG A 78 17.07 -8.48 7.64
C ARG A 78 15.76 -8.11 6.95
N SER A 79 15.85 -7.15 6.04
CA SER A 79 14.79 -6.78 5.09
C SER A 79 14.27 -8.04 4.40
N ARG A 80 13.00 -8.40 4.63
CA ARG A 80 12.34 -9.52 3.91
C ARG A 80 11.63 -9.11 2.63
N PHE A 81 11.67 -7.84 2.27
CA PHE A 81 10.96 -7.35 1.09
C PHE A 81 11.90 -6.50 0.27
N LEU A 82 12.27 -7.03 -0.91
CA LEU A 82 12.97 -6.43 -2.07
C LEU A 82 14.19 -7.24 -2.54
N SER A 83 13.91 -8.35 -3.21
CA SER A 83 14.79 -8.97 -4.21
C SER A 83 13.92 -9.67 -5.24
N SER A 84 13.38 -8.92 -6.20
CA SER A 84 12.97 -9.50 -7.48
C SER A 84 13.95 -9.03 -8.54
N ASN A 85 14.98 -9.84 -8.76
CA ASN A 85 15.53 -10.11 -10.09
C ASN A 85 16.43 -11.36 -10.00
N GLU A 86 15.85 -12.50 -10.36
CA GLU A 86 16.60 -13.64 -10.87
C GLU A 86 17.12 -13.27 -12.27
N TYR A 87 18.28 -12.60 -12.30
CA TYR A 87 19.32 -12.51 -13.33
C TYR A 87 20.04 -11.15 -13.23
N GLY A 88 21.34 -11.18 -12.91
CA GLY A 88 22.26 -10.06 -13.09
C GLY A 88 22.79 -9.44 -11.80
N GLU A 89 23.89 -10.01 -11.31
CA GLU A 89 24.87 -9.32 -10.49
C GLU A 89 25.42 -8.10 -11.27
N TYR A 90 25.35 -6.91 -10.66
CA TYR A 90 26.36 -5.83 -10.62
C TYR A 90 25.70 -4.47 -10.35
N GLU A 91 26.27 -3.78 -9.35
CA GLU A 91 26.23 -2.35 -9.04
C GLU A 91 25.02 -1.85 -8.20
N ALA A 92 25.32 -1.67 -6.91
CA ALA A 92 24.54 -0.87 -5.99
C ALA A 92 24.64 0.60 -6.37
N ASP A 93 23.49 1.25 -6.58
CA ASP A 93 23.39 2.70 -6.44
C ASP A 93 21.96 3.08 -5.99
N ASP A 94 21.88 3.65 -4.79
CA ASP A 94 20.82 4.52 -4.25
C ASP A 94 19.34 4.11 -4.43
N ARG A 95 19.02 2.82 -4.32
CA ARG A 95 17.62 2.38 -4.21
C ARG A 95 17.19 2.44 -2.75
N SER A 96 16.23 3.30 -2.45
CA SER A 96 15.43 3.31 -1.21
C SER A 96 15.00 1.88 -0.84
N SER A 97 15.82 1.18 -0.05
CA SER A 97 15.51 -0.14 0.47
C SER A 97 14.46 0.04 1.57
N ILE A 98 13.25 -0.45 1.32
CA ILE A 98 12.18 -0.40 2.31
C ILE A 98 12.46 -1.49 3.36
N GLU A 99 12.69 -1.10 4.61
CA GLU A 99 12.87 -2.00 5.74
C GLU A 99 11.51 -2.44 6.29
N GLY A 100 11.31 -3.75 6.42
CA GLY A 100 10.09 -4.35 6.96
C GLY A 100 8.97 -4.52 5.94
N THR A 101 7.79 -4.89 6.44
CA THR A 101 6.58 -5.03 5.60
C THR A 101 5.92 -3.67 5.46
N CYS A 102 5.93 -3.10 4.25
CA CYS A 102 5.38 -1.78 4.00
C CYS A 102 3.87 -1.83 3.78
N TYR A 103 3.12 -1.21 4.70
CA TYR A 103 1.65 -1.20 4.64
C TYR A 103 1.07 0.11 4.10
N ASN A 104 1.88 1.19 4.06
CA ASN A 104 1.43 2.47 3.54
C ASN A 104 2.60 3.34 3.09
N VAL A 105 2.29 4.44 2.41
CA VAL A 105 3.24 5.48 2.02
C VAL A 105 2.64 6.82 2.40
N LEU A 106 3.37 7.64 3.14
CA LEU A 106 2.96 9.02 3.46
C LEU A 106 3.55 9.98 2.43
N PHE A 107 2.76 10.97 2.05
CA PHE A 107 3.14 12.04 1.14
C PHE A 107 3.10 13.36 1.88
N PHE A 108 4.17 14.15 1.72
CA PHE A 108 4.35 15.42 2.39
C PHE A 108 4.58 16.51 1.36
N GLN A 109 3.87 17.63 1.51
CA GLN A 109 4.05 18.83 0.69
C GLN A 109 5.06 19.77 1.37
N LYS A 110 6.15 20.11 0.69
CA LYS A 110 7.27 20.89 1.26
C LYS A 110 6.85 22.32 1.62
N SER A 111 6.04 22.95 0.76
CA SER A 111 5.64 24.35 0.96
C SER A 111 4.59 24.57 2.05
N THR A 112 3.63 23.66 2.21
CA THR A 112 2.46 23.83 3.10
C THR A 112 2.52 22.97 4.36
N LEU A 113 3.47 22.02 4.42
CA LEU A 113 3.57 20.98 5.46
C LEU A 113 2.33 20.09 5.54
N GLN A 114 1.48 20.08 4.51
CA GLN A 114 0.35 19.18 4.41
C GLN A 114 0.84 17.75 4.18
N GLU A 115 0.20 16.80 4.84
CA GLU A 115 0.50 15.38 4.73
C GLU A 115 -0.76 14.57 4.40
N HIS A 116 -0.58 13.44 3.73
CA HIS A 116 -1.63 12.46 3.55
C HIS A 116 -1.07 11.06 3.30
N ALA A 117 -1.85 10.04 3.61
CA ALA A 117 -1.52 8.66 3.30
C ALA A 117 -1.95 8.29 1.87
N LEU A 118 -1.20 7.38 1.24
CA LEU A 118 -1.55 6.78 -0.04
C LEU A 118 -2.83 5.94 0.07
N PHE A 119 -2.97 5.18 1.17
CA PHE A 119 -4.15 4.40 1.48
C PHE A 119 -4.81 4.90 2.77
N GLU A 120 -6.14 4.87 2.79
CA GLU A 120 -6.95 5.13 4.00
C GLU A 120 -6.93 3.95 5.00
N HIS A 121 -6.26 2.84 4.66
CA HIS A 121 -6.21 1.62 5.47
C HIS A 121 -4.84 0.92 5.40
N GLY A 122 -4.51 0.10 6.40
CA GLY A 122 -3.27 -0.69 6.45
C GLY A 122 -3.36 -2.13 5.92
N ARG A 123 -4.31 -2.44 5.03
CA ARG A 123 -4.58 -3.83 4.57
C ARG A 123 -3.74 -4.28 3.36
N PHE A 124 -3.08 -3.35 2.69
CA PHE A 124 -2.32 -3.63 1.47
C PHE A 124 -0.84 -3.63 1.80
N VAL A 125 -0.08 -4.51 1.15
CA VAL A 125 1.37 -4.53 1.25
C VAL A 125 1.95 -3.93 -0.02
N VAL A 126 2.72 -2.85 0.13
CA VAL A 126 3.47 -2.22 -0.96
C VAL A 126 4.83 -2.89 -1.05
N THR A 127 5.07 -3.63 -2.14
CA THR A 127 6.33 -4.34 -2.33
C THR A 127 7.32 -3.59 -3.20
N ALA A 128 6.89 -2.62 -3.99
CA ALA A 128 7.79 -1.77 -4.78
C ALA A 128 7.16 -0.40 -5.08
N ILE A 129 8.00 0.62 -5.18
CA ILE A 129 7.63 2.00 -5.55
C ILE A 129 8.61 2.46 -6.64
N ASP A 130 8.06 2.84 -7.81
CA ASP A 130 8.76 3.48 -8.94
C ASP A 130 10.15 2.89 -9.29
N THR A 131 10.20 1.58 -9.50
CA THR A 131 11.45 0.80 -9.66
C THR A 131 12.12 0.86 -11.03
N ASP A 132 11.52 1.54 -12.00
CA ASP A 132 12.08 1.65 -13.36
C ASP A 132 13.12 2.76 -13.42
N SER A 133 14.19 2.57 -14.20
CA SER A 133 15.15 3.64 -14.49
C SER A 133 14.41 4.86 -15.04
N LYS A 134 14.51 5.99 -14.34
CA LYS A 134 13.83 7.23 -14.71
C LYS A 134 14.23 7.61 -16.15
N PRO A 135 13.29 7.69 -17.10
CA PRO A 135 13.63 8.20 -18.43
C PRO A 135 14.05 9.67 -18.32
N ASP A 136 14.79 10.16 -19.32
CA ASP A 136 15.22 11.57 -19.42
C ASP A 136 14.05 12.56 -19.23
N VAL A 137 12.84 12.16 -19.62
CA VAL A 137 11.59 12.84 -19.32
C VAL A 137 10.86 12.06 -18.22
N ARG A 138 10.75 12.65 -17.02
CA ARG A 138 10.03 12.01 -15.91
C ARG A 138 8.52 12.06 -16.12
N TRP A 139 7.87 10.91 -15.99
CA TRP A 139 6.42 10.77 -16.11
C TRP A 139 5.69 11.48 -14.95
N PRO A 140 4.43 11.95 -15.17
CA PRO A 140 3.63 12.60 -14.14
C PRO A 140 3.05 11.60 -13.10
N TYR A 141 3.54 10.36 -13.10
CA TYR A 141 2.98 9.26 -12.33
C TYR A 141 4.01 8.68 -11.34
N LEU A 142 3.48 8.01 -10.32
CA LEU A 142 4.21 7.05 -9.49
C LEU A 142 3.52 5.70 -9.60
N PHE A 143 4.33 4.65 -9.69
CA PHE A 143 3.85 3.28 -9.81
C PHE A 143 4.15 2.49 -8.55
N TYR A 144 3.24 1.58 -8.19
CA TYR A 144 3.36 0.74 -7.01
C TYR A 144 3.06 -0.71 -7.36
N THR A 145 3.86 -1.63 -6.84
CA THR A 145 3.49 -3.05 -6.79
C THR A 145 2.84 -3.31 -5.44
N VAL A 146 1.62 -3.82 -5.46
CA VAL A 146 0.78 -3.95 -4.26
C VAL A 146 0.18 -5.35 -4.17
N ILE A 147 0.34 -6.00 -3.02
CA ILE A 147 -0.40 -7.21 -2.65
C ILE A 147 -1.65 -6.76 -1.88
N LYS A 148 -2.83 -7.18 -2.35
CA LYS A 148 -4.11 -6.71 -1.81
C LYS A 148 -4.74 -7.65 -0.79
N ALA A 149 -4.43 -8.94 -0.87
CA ALA A 149 -5.00 -9.98 -0.04
C ALA A 149 -4.06 -11.20 -0.04
N ASP A 150 -4.28 -12.07 0.95
CA ASP A 150 -3.83 -13.46 0.93
C ASP A 150 -4.62 -14.21 -0.16
N THR A 151 -3.98 -14.40 -1.31
CA THR A 151 -4.57 -15.02 -2.50
C THR A 151 -4.39 -16.53 -2.52
N ASN A 152 -3.34 -17.05 -1.90
CA ASN A 152 -3.08 -18.49 -1.82
C ASN A 152 -3.77 -19.16 -0.60
N ALA A 153 -4.39 -18.36 0.27
CA ALA A 153 -5.11 -18.74 1.48
C ALA A 153 -4.23 -19.43 2.54
N ASP A 154 -2.95 -19.06 2.65
CA ASP A 154 -2.02 -19.58 3.65
C ASP A 154 -2.01 -18.80 4.98
N SER A 155 -2.91 -17.81 5.11
CA SER A 155 -3.05 -16.87 6.23
C SER A 155 -1.90 -15.86 6.39
N GLU A 156 -0.97 -15.82 5.45
CA GLU A 156 0.06 -14.81 5.34
C GLU A 156 -0.21 -13.92 4.12
N GLN A 157 0.26 -12.67 4.18
CA GLN A 157 0.23 -11.77 3.02
C GLN A 157 1.67 -11.49 2.61
N ASN A 158 2.19 -12.24 1.63
CA ASN A 158 3.61 -12.28 1.30
C ASN A 158 3.86 -12.35 -0.23
N GLU A 159 5.12 -12.47 -0.65
CA GLU A 159 5.52 -12.49 -2.07
C GLU A 159 4.95 -13.65 -2.91
N LYS A 160 4.38 -14.67 -2.26
CA LYS A 160 3.68 -15.76 -2.95
C LYS A 160 2.28 -15.35 -3.41
N ASP A 161 1.76 -14.24 -2.89
CA ASP A 161 0.47 -13.70 -3.28
C ASP A 161 0.50 -12.93 -4.59
N ALA A 162 -0.67 -12.85 -5.23
CA ALA A 162 -0.85 -12.05 -6.43
C ALA A 162 -0.63 -10.56 -6.11
N SER A 163 0.41 -10.00 -6.72
CA SER A 163 0.63 -8.56 -6.75
C SER A 163 -0.10 -7.91 -7.93
N ALA A 164 -0.44 -6.64 -7.79
CA ALA A 164 -1.08 -5.82 -8.79
C ALA A 164 -0.30 -4.51 -8.99
N LEU A 165 -0.35 -3.96 -10.21
CA LEU A 165 0.24 -2.66 -10.50
C LEU A 165 -0.79 -1.57 -10.20
N PHE A 166 -0.39 -0.59 -9.40
CA PHE A 166 -1.14 0.63 -9.12
C PHE A 166 -0.39 1.86 -9.63
N VAL A 167 -1.13 2.94 -9.85
CA VAL A 167 -0.60 4.24 -10.26
C VAL A 167 -1.27 5.37 -9.50
N SER A 168 -0.53 6.41 -9.16
CA SER A 168 -1.00 7.70 -8.66
C SER A 168 -0.35 8.85 -9.43
N ASP A 169 -0.77 10.08 -9.19
CA ASP A 169 0.03 11.26 -9.54
C ASP A 169 1.26 11.40 -8.62
N ARG A 170 2.19 12.31 -8.95
CA ARG A 170 3.40 12.53 -8.13
C ARG A 170 3.11 13.13 -6.75
N SER A 171 1.87 13.47 -6.40
CA SER A 171 1.49 13.83 -5.04
C SER A 171 0.98 12.64 -4.23
N GLY A 172 0.85 11.45 -4.83
CA GLY A 172 0.27 10.28 -4.18
C GLY A 172 -1.26 10.22 -4.28
N ARG A 173 -1.88 11.14 -5.05
CA ARG A 173 -3.34 11.21 -5.22
C ARG A 173 -3.79 10.52 -6.49
N GLN A 174 -5.10 10.35 -6.62
CA GLN A 174 -5.74 9.69 -7.78
C GLN A 174 -5.27 8.24 -7.96
N LEU A 175 -5.02 7.56 -6.84
CA LEU A 175 -4.56 6.18 -6.83
C LEU A 175 -5.58 5.25 -7.50
N ARG A 176 -5.12 4.43 -8.44
CA ARG A 176 -5.93 3.39 -9.08
C ARG A 176 -5.11 2.20 -9.53
N GLN A 177 -5.77 1.05 -9.60
CA GLN A 177 -5.18 -0.19 -10.11
C GLN A 177 -5.13 -0.16 -11.65
N LEU A 178 -4.01 -0.58 -12.24
CA LEU A 178 -3.83 -0.72 -13.69
C LEU A 178 -4.04 -2.16 -14.17
N THR A 179 -3.60 -3.16 -13.40
CA THR A 179 -3.82 -4.55 -13.76
C THR A 179 -5.27 -4.99 -13.48
N PRO A 180 -5.85 -5.93 -14.24
CA PRO A 180 -7.16 -6.48 -13.95
C PRO A 180 -7.21 -7.26 -12.63
N ASN A 181 -8.39 -7.34 -11.99
CA ASN A 181 -8.59 -8.26 -10.88
C ASN A 181 -8.47 -9.72 -11.35
N GLY A 182 -8.09 -10.63 -10.45
CA GLY A 182 -7.88 -12.05 -10.79
C GLY A 182 -6.62 -12.30 -11.62
N THR A 183 -5.70 -11.34 -11.65
CA THR A 183 -4.40 -11.48 -12.31
C THR A 183 -3.27 -11.19 -11.33
N ARG A 184 -2.12 -11.83 -11.54
CA ARG A 184 -0.83 -11.49 -10.94
C ARG A 184 -0.02 -10.64 -11.91
N LEU A 185 0.58 -9.56 -11.41
CA LEU A 185 1.61 -8.81 -12.12
C LEU A 185 2.85 -9.70 -12.28
N ALA A 186 3.20 -10.03 -13.53
CA ALA A 186 4.39 -10.81 -13.84
C ALA A 186 5.59 -9.92 -14.17
N ASN A 187 5.35 -8.86 -14.95
CA ASN A 187 6.41 -7.94 -15.38
C ASN A 187 5.85 -6.57 -15.76
N ARG A 188 6.73 -5.56 -15.78
CA ARG A 188 6.44 -4.20 -16.24
C ARG A 188 7.67 -3.66 -16.97
N ILE A 189 7.44 -3.03 -18.13
CA ILE A 189 8.48 -2.42 -18.94
C ILE A 189 7.96 -1.11 -19.52
N ILE A 190 8.71 -0.03 -19.36
CA ILE A 190 8.50 1.22 -20.11
C ILE A 190 9.47 1.22 -21.29
N LEU A 191 8.94 1.31 -22.51
CA LEU A 191 9.79 1.35 -23.71
C LEU A 191 10.46 2.72 -23.83
N SER A 192 11.79 2.75 -23.79
CA SER A 192 12.59 3.98 -23.83
C SER A 192 12.24 4.87 -25.02
N LYS A 193 12.23 6.20 -24.80
CA LYS A 193 11.90 7.22 -25.81
C LYS A 193 10.48 7.09 -26.41
N THR A 194 9.58 6.39 -25.73
CA THR A 194 8.17 6.29 -26.10
C THR A 194 7.28 6.54 -24.90
N ASN A 195 5.98 6.73 -25.13
CA ASN A 195 4.97 6.76 -24.09
C ASN A 195 4.34 5.37 -23.85
N ILE A 196 5.05 4.29 -24.13
CA ILE A 196 4.48 2.94 -24.06
C ILE A 196 4.90 2.27 -22.75
N LEU A 197 3.90 1.94 -21.94
CA LEU A 197 4.03 1.04 -20.81
C LEU A 197 3.45 -0.33 -21.19
N LEU A 198 4.29 -1.36 -21.09
CA LEU A 198 3.92 -2.75 -21.24
C LEU A 198 3.86 -3.40 -19.87
N VAL A 199 2.75 -4.08 -19.58
CA VAL A 199 2.55 -4.79 -18.32
C VAL A 199 2.17 -6.23 -18.63
N GLU A 200 2.98 -7.18 -18.18
CA GLU A 200 2.66 -8.59 -18.29
C GLU A 200 1.82 -9.03 -17.11
N VAL A 201 0.72 -9.69 -17.40
CA VAL A 201 -0.19 -10.24 -16.39
C VAL A 201 -0.40 -11.73 -16.61
N GLN A 202 -0.58 -12.43 -15.50
CA GLN A 202 -0.91 -13.85 -15.45
C GLN A 202 -2.27 -14.01 -14.79
N PRO A 203 -3.32 -14.42 -15.52
CA PRO A 203 -4.61 -14.73 -14.90
C PRO A 203 -4.53 -16.02 -14.07
N ASP A 204 -5.47 -16.21 -13.14
CA ASP A 204 -5.76 -17.53 -12.59
C ASP A 204 -6.79 -18.21 -13.51
N SER A 205 -6.31 -18.89 -14.54
CA SER A 205 -7.14 -19.36 -15.65
C SER A 205 -8.00 -20.56 -15.29
N ASN A 206 -7.55 -21.35 -14.32
CA ASN A 206 -8.20 -22.58 -13.87
C ASN A 206 -8.90 -22.40 -12.50
N GLY A 207 -8.77 -21.24 -11.86
CA GLY A 207 -9.46 -20.88 -10.62
C GLY A 207 -8.91 -21.57 -9.37
N ASN A 208 -7.70 -22.13 -9.44
CA ASN A 208 -7.08 -22.87 -8.35
C ASN A 208 -6.26 -21.99 -7.39
N ARG A 209 -6.22 -20.67 -7.63
CA ARG A 209 -5.47 -19.67 -6.86
C ARG A 209 -3.94 -19.81 -6.93
N ALA A 210 -3.44 -20.62 -7.85
CA ALA A 210 -2.01 -20.80 -8.10
C ALA A 210 -1.67 -20.27 -9.50
N PHE A 211 -0.76 -19.31 -9.57
CA PHE A 211 -0.32 -18.70 -10.83
C PHE A 211 0.87 -19.48 -11.39
N THR A 212 0.58 -20.46 -12.25
CA THR A 212 1.55 -21.41 -12.80
C THR A 212 1.72 -21.23 -14.31
N HIS A 213 2.71 -21.89 -14.91
CA HIS A 213 2.88 -21.87 -16.37
C HIS A 213 1.63 -22.35 -17.14
N ALA A 214 0.76 -23.16 -16.51
CA ALA A 214 -0.49 -23.61 -17.11
C ALA A 214 -1.46 -22.45 -17.39
N ASP A 215 -1.35 -21.34 -16.64
CA ASP A 215 -2.23 -20.19 -16.80
C ASP A 215 -1.86 -19.27 -17.96
N GLY A 216 -0.63 -19.39 -18.45
CA GLY A 216 -0.07 -18.52 -19.47
C GLY A 216 0.00 -17.05 -19.06
N THR A 217 0.54 -16.21 -19.93
CA THR A 217 0.61 -14.76 -19.71
C THR A 217 0.16 -14.00 -20.94
N TYR A 218 -0.14 -12.72 -20.76
CA TYR A 218 -0.28 -11.79 -21.87
C TYR A 218 0.13 -10.39 -21.46
N TRP A 219 0.40 -9.55 -22.47
CA TRP A 219 0.82 -8.17 -22.25
C TRP A 219 -0.36 -7.21 -22.40
N LEU A 220 -0.38 -6.19 -21.55
CA LEU A 220 -1.24 -5.02 -21.63
C LEU A 220 -0.39 -3.83 -22.05
N ARG A 221 -0.80 -3.15 -23.13
CA ARG A 221 -0.17 -1.94 -23.61
C ARG A 221 -0.98 -0.72 -23.17
N PHE A 222 -0.35 0.13 -22.39
CA PHE A 222 -0.85 1.42 -21.93
C PHE A 222 -0.16 2.57 -22.67
N ASP A 223 -0.87 3.69 -22.79
CA ASP A 223 -0.32 4.96 -23.23
C ASP A 223 -0.03 5.84 -22.00
N LEU A 224 1.25 6.08 -21.72
CA LEU A 224 1.73 6.95 -20.63
C LEU A 224 1.41 8.43 -20.86
N ALA A 225 1.07 8.86 -22.08
CA ALA A 225 0.54 10.21 -22.27
C ALA A 225 -0.88 10.34 -21.70
N ASN A 226 -1.61 9.23 -21.63
CA ASN A 226 -2.97 9.21 -21.10
C ASN A 226 -3.37 7.82 -20.56
N LEU A 227 -3.02 7.56 -19.31
CA LEU A 227 -3.38 6.29 -18.65
C LEU A 227 -4.89 6.13 -18.41
N SER A 228 -5.74 7.12 -18.68
CA SER A 228 -7.20 6.96 -18.54
C SER A 228 -7.80 6.10 -19.65
N VAL A 229 -7.10 5.98 -20.79
CA VAL A 229 -7.49 5.10 -21.88
C VAL A 229 -7.29 3.64 -21.46
N PRO A 230 -8.28 2.75 -21.65
CA PRO A 230 -8.12 1.33 -21.37
C PRO A 230 -6.93 0.73 -22.12
N PRO A 231 -6.16 -0.18 -21.49
CA PRO A 231 -5.05 -0.83 -22.17
C PRO A 231 -5.53 -1.72 -23.30
N THR A 232 -4.63 -1.97 -24.25
CA THR A 232 -4.85 -2.95 -25.32
C THR A 232 -4.09 -4.23 -25.02
N ARG A 233 -4.74 -5.40 -25.14
CA ARG A 233 -4.08 -6.69 -25.00
C ARG A 233 -3.18 -6.97 -26.20
N GLN A 234 -1.97 -7.45 -25.93
CA GLN A 234 -0.98 -7.83 -26.93
C GLN A 234 -0.42 -9.25 -26.63
N PRO A 235 -0.36 -10.13 -27.65
CA PRO A 235 -1.01 -10.02 -28.95
C PRO A 235 -2.55 -9.94 -28.84
N THR A 236 -3.23 -9.53 -29.91
CA THR A 236 -4.70 -9.56 -29.94
C THR A 236 -5.20 -10.99 -29.70
N PRO A 237 -6.38 -11.20 -29.09
CA PRO A 237 -6.92 -12.54 -28.86
C PRO A 237 -6.94 -13.43 -30.10
N ALA A 238 -7.33 -12.89 -31.26
CA ALA A 238 -7.35 -13.62 -32.52
C ALA A 238 -5.94 -14.09 -32.95
N LEU A 239 -4.95 -13.18 -32.93
CA LEU A 239 -3.57 -13.54 -33.28
C LEU A 239 -2.95 -14.51 -32.27
N SER A 240 -3.21 -14.30 -30.98
CA SER A 240 -2.77 -15.19 -29.90
C SER A 240 -3.31 -16.60 -30.09
N GLY A 241 -4.59 -16.76 -30.45
CA GLY A 241 -5.18 -18.07 -30.74
C GLY A 241 -4.56 -18.74 -31.96
N ALA A 242 -4.36 -17.99 -33.05
CA ALA A 242 -3.72 -18.50 -34.26
C ALA A 242 -2.28 -18.97 -34.00
N LEU A 243 -1.48 -18.17 -33.30
CA LEU A 243 -0.11 -18.52 -32.94
C LEU A 243 -0.06 -19.73 -32.00
N HIS A 244 -0.94 -19.80 -31.00
CA HIS A 244 -1.02 -20.95 -30.10
C HIS A 244 -1.25 -22.25 -30.87
N GLN A 245 -2.24 -22.27 -31.77
CA GLN A 245 -2.53 -23.43 -32.61
C GLN A 245 -1.34 -23.82 -33.48
N GLN A 246 -0.69 -22.85 -34.15
CA GLN A 246 0.50 -23.10 -34.96
C GLN A 246 1.65 -23.71 -34.15
N MET A 247 1.86 -23.23 -32.91
CA MET A 247 2.92 -23.74 -32.05
C MET A 247 2.62 -25.16 -31.56
N LEU A 248 1.35 -25.48 -31.23
CA LEU A 248 0.95 -26.84 -30.87
C LEU A 248 1.11 -27.81 -32.04
N GLU A 249 0.68 -27.42 -33.25
CA GLU A 249 0.88 -28.22 -34.47
C GLU A 249 2.36 -28.48 -34.77
N ARG A 250 3.23 -27.50 -34.47
CA ARG A 250 4.68 -27.70 -34.59
C ARG A 250 5.19 -28.72 -33.56
N GLN A 251 4.76 -28.63 -32.31
CA GLN A 251 5.21 -29.56 -31.26
C GLN A 251 4.70 -30.98 -31.51
N SER A 252 3.47 -31.15 -32.01
CA SER A 252 2.93 -32.48 -32.30
C SER A 252 3.70 -33.21 -33.40
N ARG A 253 4.31 -32.49 -34.35
CA ARG A 253 5.15 -33.06 -35.41
C ARG A 253 6.54 -33.47 -34.91
N SER A 254 7.08 -32.77 -33.91
CA SER A 254 8.39 -33.09 -33.33
C SER A 254 8.36 -34.28 -32.38
N ALA A 255 7.17 -34.68 -31.90
CA ALA A 255 6.96 -35.79 -30.99
C ALA A 255 6.71 -37.14 -31.68
N GLN A 256 6.68 -37.16 -33.02
CA GLN A 256 6.56 -38.35 -33.87
C GLN A 256 7.93 -38.77 -34.38
#